data_AF-A0ABC9SFU4-F1
#
_entry.id   AF-A0ABC9SFU4-F1
#
_cell.length_a   1.000
_cell.length_b   1.000
_cell.length_c   1.000
_cell.angle_alpha   90.00
_cell.angle_beta   90.00
_cell.angle_gamma   90.00
#
_symmetry.space_group_name_H-M   'P 1'
#
loop_
_entity.id
_entity.type
_entity.pdbx_description
1 polymer ?
#
loop_
_entity_poly.entity_id
_entity_poly.type
_entity_poly.pdbx_seq_one_letter_code
_entity_poly.pdbx_strand_id
1 'polypeptide(L)'
;MYAVSTSASQKKVSRNILGIFIVGHGSRDLSSSAEFEAFVEGYRKLHPEYEIDIGYVELAEPVFKTALLEFAKTRNRILIFPLFLFASNHIKNDIPLILSDLKEKFPNHRFISAMPLGIHENITKLLSIRSKESGIFKEESKSKTGVIVVSRGTSDADSNGNFYKAVRFFEESNSFLFVKPSFIGITKPLLHESIEMSAKLRPDRLLILPYFLFNGKLIRKISYITKEYSLKYPWIKIETASHFGPDPILYPILDERIAQALSGKDALPCDNCEYRVSIPGLKNKVGGLNSLLWSMRHLETHTQAAPHEFPHRNLIKHVYICESTDCASKGSISLIHRIRSCIKKYGKQTDFRVSKSSCLGRCGEGPTLVVYPDGIWYQRVNENDAEEIVTEHLFNDRLVARLVDNIMQ
;
A
#
# COMPACT_ATOMS: atom_id res chain seq x y z
N MET A 1 59.33 2.65 43.80
CA MET A 1 58.54 1.46 43.45
C MET A 1 57.27 1.47 44.30
N TYR A 2 56.23 2.22 43.90
CA TYR A 2 54.89 2.08 44.45
C TYR A 2 53.88 2.47 43.36
N ALA A 3 52.96 1.55 43.12
CA ALA A 3 52.05 1.50 41.99
C ALA A 3 50.93 2.55 42.09
N VAL A 4 50.64 3.20 40.96
CA VAL A 4 49.44 4.03 40.79
C VAL A 4 48.33 3.08 40.29
N SER A 5 47.36 2.80 41.16
CA SER A 5 46.14 2.10 40.80
C SER A 5 45.20 3.06 40.05
N THR A 6 45.10 2.94 38.74
CA THR A 6 44.04 3.57 37.96
C THR A 6 42.84 2.62 37.90
N SER A 7 41.82 2.92 38.69
CA SER A 7 40.52 2.27 38.64
C SER A 7 39.84 2.57 37.30
N ALA A 8 39.84 1.60 36.39
CA ALA A 8 39.04 1.66 35.17
C ALA A 8 37.55 1.61 35.55
N SER A 9 36.83 2.71 35.32
CA SER A 9 35.38 2.75 35.48
C SER A 9 34.74 1.84 34.43
N GLN A 10 34.33 0.64 34.84
CA GLN A 10 33.42 -0.18 34.07
C GLN A 10 32.09 0.58 33.92
N LYS A 11 31.83 1.13 32.74
CA LYS A 11 30.50 1.60 32.34
C LYS A 11 29.55 0.40 32.46
N LYS A 12 28.66 0.42 33.47
CA LYS A 12 27.49 -0.46 33.54
C LYS A 12 26.67 -0.25 32.27
N VAL A 13 26.82 -1.13 31.29
CA VAL A 13 25.98 -1.16 30.09
C VAL A 13 24.54 -1.40 30.55
N SER A 14 23.69 -0.43 30.28
CA SER A 14 22.26 -0.50 30.54
C SER A 14 21.65 -1.66 29.74
N ARG A 15 21.46 -2.81 30.41
CA ARG A 15 20.92 -4.05 29.81
C ARG A 15 19.47 -3.95 29.34
N ASN A 16 18.80 -2.80 29.52
CA ASN A 16 17.36 -2.61 29.23
C ASN A 16 17.08 -1.79 27.95
N ILE A 17 18.10 -1.39 27.19
CA ILE A 17 17.93 -0.69 25.91
C ILE A 17 17.57 -1.71 24.83
N LEU A 18 16.59 -1.37 23.99
CA LEU A 18 16.18 -2.19 22.84
C LEU A 18 17.35 -2.31 21.85
N GLY A 19 17.79 -3.54 21.57
CA GLY A 19 18.70 -3.82 20.46
C GLY A 19 17.92 -4.10 19.18
N ILE A 20 18.39 -3.56 18.05
CA ILE A 20 17.85 -3.90 16.72
C ILE A 20 18.85 -4.80 16.01
N PHE A 21 18.36 -5.93 15.49
CA PHE A 21 19.15 -6.86 14.72
C PHE A 21 18.59 -6.97 13.31
N ILE A 22 19.29 -6.41 12.32
CA ILE A 22 18.84 -6.38 10.93
C ILE A 22 19.36 -7.61 10.19
N VAL A 23 18.44 -8.39 9.63
CA VAL A 23 18.74 -9.65 8.94
C VAL A 23 18.62 -9.46 7.44
N GLY A 24 19.71 -9.67 6.72
CA GLY A 24 19.72 -9.76 5.25
C GLY A 24 19.68 -11.20 4.77
N HIS A 25 19.30 -11.43 3.51
CA HIS A 25 19.45 -12.76 2.91
C HIS A 25 20.92 -13.16 2.76
N GLY A 26 21.77 -12.20 2.38
CA GLY A 26 23.18 -12.40 2.04
C GLY A 26 23.41 -12.82 0.59
N SER A 27 24.62 -12.54 0.11
CA SER A 27 25.00 -12.71 -1.29
C SER A 27 26.48 -13.04 -1.39
N ARG A 28 26.85 -13.87 -2.37
CA ARG A 28 28.26 -14.12 -2.72
C ARG A 28 28.91 -12.94 -3.45
N ASP A 29 28.13 -11.93 -3.81
CA ASP A 29 28.61 -10.72 -4.47
C ASP A 29 28.91 -9.65 -3.42
N LEU A 30 30.20 -9.31 -3.27
CA LEU A 30 30.66 -8.31 -2.29
C LEU A 30 30.01 -6.94 -2.48
N SER A 31 29.64 -6.56 -3.71
CA SER A 31 28.93 -5.30 -3.95
C SER A 31 27.54 -5.28 -3.31
N SER A 32 26.88 -6.42 -3.21
CA SER A 32 25.57 -6.57 -2.58
C SER A 32 25.66 -6.39 -1.07
N SER A 33 26.64 -7.03 -0.43
CA SER A 33 26.89 -6.89 1.01
C SER A 33 27.31 -5.47 1.36
N ALA A 34 28.14 -4.82 0.54
CA ALA A 34 28.53 -3.43 0.73
C ALA A 34 27.34 -2.47 0.67
N GLU A 35 26.40 -2.66 -0.28
CA GLU A 35 25.17 -1.85 -0.33
C GLU A 35 24.27 -2.09 0.90
N PHE A 36 24.15 -3.34 1.36
CA PHE A 36 23.39 -3.67 2.58
C PHE A 36 24.00 -3.02 3.82
N GLU A 37 25.32 -3.14 4.00
CA GLU A 37 26.04 -2.55 5.13
C GLU A 37 25.97 -1.02 5.09
N ALA A 38 26.10 -0.40 3.90
CA ALA A 38 25.94 1.04 3.72
C ALA A 38 24.53 1.51 4.08
N PHE A 39 23.50 0.76 3.70
CA PHE A 39 22.11 1.05 4.07
C PHE A 39 21.91 1.01 5.59
N VAL A 40 22.40 -0.05 6.24
CA VAL A 40 22.27 -0.19 7.70
C VAL A 40 23.07 0.88 8.44
N GLU A 41 24.27 1.23 7.96
CA GLU A 41 25.08 2.30 8.53
C GLU A 41 24.40 3.67 8.38
N GLY A 42 23.76 3.92 7.23
CA GLY A 42 22.95 5.12 7.02
C GLY A 42 21.78 5.22 8.00
N TYR A 43 21.08 4.11 8.24
CA TYR A 43 20.00 4.04 9.22
C TYR A 43 20.53 4.21 10.66
N ARG A 44 21.65 3.57 11.01
CA ARG A 44 22.31 3.69 12.32
C ARG A 44 22.68 5.14 12.67
N LYS A 45 23.15 5.91 11.69
CA LYS A 45 23.47 7.34 11.88
C LYS A 45 22.26 8.20 12.19
N LEU A 46 21.10 7.86 11.61
CA LEU A 46 19.85 8.58 11.84
C LEU A 46 19.20 8.22 13.18
N HIS A 47 19.49 7.03 13.70
CA HIS A 47 18.91 6.50 14.93
C HIS A 47 19.97 6.11 15.98
N PRO A 48 20.70 7.08 16.55
CA PRO A 48 21.74 6.82 17.56
C PRO A 48 21.19 6.25 18.87
N GLU A 49 19.87 6.31 19.09
CA GLU A 49 19.18 5.72 20.24
C GLU A 49 19.14 4.19 20.20
N TYR A 50 19.24 3.59 19.01
CA TYR A 50 19.32 2.15 18.83
C TYR A 50 20.77 1.74 18.63
N GLU A 51 21.22 0.70 19.34
CA GLU A 51 22.43 0.01 18.91
C GLU A 51 22.01 -1.17 18.03
N ILE A 52 22.52 -1.14 16.79
CA ILE A 52 22.06 -1.94 15.66
C ILE A 52 23.18 -2.87 15.23
N ASP A 53 22.88 -4.16 15.12
CA ASP A 53 23.80 -5.17 14.56
C ASP A 53 23.15 -5.90 13.38
N ILE A 54 23.96 -6.62 12.61
CA ILE A 54 23.54 -7.25 11.35
C ILE A 54 23.89 -8.73 11.30
N GLY A 55 23.18 -9.45 10.44
CA GLY A 55 23.55 -10.81 10.08
C GLY A 55 22.88 -11.26 8.79
N TYR A 56 23.44 -12.30 8.19
CA TYR A 56 22.93 -12.87 6.95
C TYR A 56 22.41 -14.27 7.17
N VAL A 57 21.24 -14.58 6.61
CA VAL A 57 20.67 -15.93 6.69
C VAL A 57 21.58 -16.92 5.98
N GLU A 58 22.12 -16.55 4.82
CA GLU A 58 23.02 -17.40 4.04
C GLU A 58 24.07 -16.60 3.27
N LEU A 59 25.04 -17.30 2.67
CA LEU A 59 25.95 -16.82 1.62
C LEU A 59 26.95 -15.71 1.98
N ALA A 60 26.82 -15.08 3.14
CA ALA A 60 27.68 -14.00 3.61
C ALA A 60 27.89 -14.09 5.13
N GLU A 61 28.91 -13.39 5.62
CA GLU A 61 29.21 -13.23 7.04
C GLU A 61 28.92 -11.79 7.49
N PRO A 62 28.47 -11.58 8.73
CA PRO A 62 28.36 -12.59 9.80
C PRO A 62 27.10 -13.46 9.69
N VAL A 63 27.23 -14.75 10.00
CA VAL A 63 26.12 -15.71 9.94
C VAL A 63 25.06 -15.35 11.00
N PHE A 64 23.80 -15.24 10.58
CA PHE A 64 22.69 -14.77 11.41
C PHE A 64 22.60 -15.48 12.76
N LYS A 65 22.67 -16.83 12.79
CA LYS A 65 22.55 -17.61 14.04
C LYS A 65 23.65 -17.29 15.05
N THR A 66 24.90 -17.17 14.60
CA THR A 66 26.04 -16.92 15.49
C THR A 66 26.10 -15.45 15.91
N ALA A 67 25.86 -14.53 14.97
CA ALA A 67 25.82 -13.10 15.24
C ALA A 67 24.72 -12.73 16.25
N LEU A 68 23.50 -13.25 16.05
CA LEU A 68 22.39 -13.01 16.98
C LEU A 68 22.65 -13.61 18.38
N LEU A 69 23.37 -14.74 18.45
CA LEU A 69 23.77 -15.33 19.73
C LEU A 69 24.76 -14.44 20.49
N GLU A 70 25.76 -13.88 19.82
CA GLU A 70 26.69 -12.93 20.45
C GLU A 70 25.97 -11.65 20.89
N PHE A 71 25.06 -11.15 20.04
CA PHE A 71 24.22 -9.99 20.37
C PHE A 71 23.31 -10.23 21.56
N ALA A 72 22.77 -11.45 21.71
CA ALA A 72 21.97 -11.85 22.87
C ALA A 72 22.77 -11.90 24.18
N LYS A 73 24.10 -12.03 24.15
CA LYS A 73 24.91 -11.98 25.39
C LYS A 73 24.95 -10.57 25.98
N THR A 74 24.86 -9.55 25.14
CA THR A 74 24.95 -8.15 25.60
C THR A 74 23.58 -7.57 25.95
N ARG A 75 22.49 -8.12 25.41
CA ARG A 75 21.13 -7.56 25.52
C ARG A 75 20.05 -8.59 25.71
N ASN A 76 19.04 -8.23 26.52
CA ASN A 76 17.90 -9.10 26.79
C ASN A 76 16.65 -8.76 25.97
N ARG A 77 16.54 -7.56 25.38
CA ARG A 77 15.39 -7.13 24.58
C ARG A 77 15.85 -6.83 23.16
N ILE A 78 15.54 -7.71 22.23
CA ILE A 78 16.04 -7.68 20.86
C ILE A 78 14.88 -7.70 19.87
N LEU A 79 14.86 -6.74 18.96
CA LEU A 79 13.99 -6.73 17.80
C LEU A 79 14.76 -7.24 16.58
N ILE A 80 14.20 -8.25 15.92
CA ILE A 80 14.73 -8.84 14.70
C ILE A 80 13.98 -8.22 13.52
N PHE A 81 14.71 -7.51 12.67
CA PHE A 81 14.17 -6.89 11.47
C PHE A 81 14.60 -7.69 10.24
N PRO A 82 13.71 -8.45 9.59
CA PRO A 82 14.03 -9.08 8.33
C PRO A 82 14.00 -8.03 7.21
N LEU A 83 15.18 -7.59 6.74
CA LEU A 83 15.30 -6.67 5.61
C LEU A 83 15.13 -7.41 4.27
N PHE A 84 13.88 -7.77 4.01
CA PHE A 84 13.44 -8.46 2.80
C PHE A 84 12.24 -7.73 2.21
N LEU A 85 12.04 -7.88 0.90
CA LEU A 85 10.87 -7.30 0.22
C LEU A 85 9.58 -8.04 0.59
N PHE A 86 9.61 -9.37 0.67
CA PHE A 86 8.45 -10.19 1.01
C PHE A 86 8.84 -11.36 1.92
N ALA A 87 7.89 -11.84 2.70
CA ALA A 87 8.06 -13.04 3.51
C ALA A 87 8.05 -14.30 2.64
N SER A 88 9.12 -15.09 2.71
CA SER A 88 9.26 -16.41 2.09
C SER A 88 9.79 -17.41 3.13
N ASN A 89 10.24 -18.61 2.71
CA ASN A 89 10.73 -19.65 3.63
C ASN A 89 11.72 -19.15 4.69
N HIS A 90 12.67 -18.29 4.34
CA HIS A 90 13.63 -17.76 5.32
C HIS A 90 12.97 -17.00 6.48
N ILE A 91 11.89 -16.26 6.20
CA ILE A 91 11.15 -15.51 7.21
C ILE A 91 10.11 -16.39 7.90
N LYS A 92 9.43 -17.26 7.15
CA LYS A 92 8.34 -18.10 7.66
C LYS A 92 8.85 -19.28 8.50
N ASN A 93 10.06 -19.79 8.25
CA ASN A 93 10.60 -20.99 8.89
C ASN A 93 11.95 -20.75 9.56
N ASP A 94 12.97 -20.27 8.84
CA ASP A 94 14.35 -20.28 9.34
C ASP A 94 14.56 -19.32 10.51
N ILE A 95 14.03 -18.08 10.40
CA ILE A 95 14.08 -17.11 11.50
C ILE A 95 13.33 -17.64 12.73
N PRO A 96 12.07 -18.10 12.64
CA PRO A 96 11.36 -18.71 13.77
C PRO A 96 12.09 -19.88 14.43
N LEU A 97 12.70 -20.78 13.64
CA LEU A 97 13.49 -21.90 14.16
C LEU A 97 14.69 -21.41 14.97
N ILE A 98 15.46 -20.46 14.44
CA ILE A 98 16.61 -19.88 15.14
C ILE A 98 16.17 -19.14 16.41
N LEU A 99 15.03 -18.45 16.37
CA LEU A 99 14.47 -17.78 17.54
C LEU A 99 13.98 -18.76 18.60
N SER A 100 13.45 -19.92 18.21
CA SER A 100 13.08 -20.99 19.16
C SER A 100 14.30 -21.51 19.90
N ASP A 101 15.37 -21.86 19.18
CA ASP A 101 16.65 -22.30 19.77
C ASP A 101 17.23 -21.26 20.75
N LEU A 102 17.11 -19.97 20.42
CA LEU A 102 17.65 -18.90 21.26
C LEU A 102 16.80 -18.63 22.49
N LYS A 103 15.47 -18.78 22.40
CA LYS A 103 14.58 -18.67 23.57
C LYS A 103 14.87 -19.75 24.62
N GLU A 104 15.23 -20.95 24.19
CA GLU A 104 15.66 -22.02 25.11
C GLU A 104 16.96 -21.67 25.83
N LYS A 105 17.94 -21.08 25.11
CA LYS A 105 19.24 -20.67 25.68
C LYS A 105 19.15 -19.44 26.56
N PHE A 106 18.22 -18.54 26.26
CA PHE A 106 18.04 -17.26 26.93
C PHE A 106 16.59 -17.06 27.37
N PRO A 107 16.11 -17.79 28.41
CA PRO A 107 14.70 -17.79 28.81
C PRO A 107 14.20 -16.44 29.34
N ASN A 108 15.12 -15.59 29.81
CA ASN A 108 14.81 -14.25 30.32
C ASN A 108 14.83 -13.16 29.22
N HIS A 109 15.10 -13.54 27.96
CA HIS A 109 15.18 -12.60 26.85
C HIS A 109 13.84 -12.44 26.14
N ARG A 110 13.57 -11.22 25.69
CA ARG A 110 12.44 -10.87 24.84
C ARG A 110 12.93 -10.65 23.40
N PHE A 111 12.66 -11.63 22.55
CA PHE A 111 12.86 -11.55 21.10
C PHE A 111 11.56 -11.12 20.42
N ILE A 112 11.61 -10.06 19.62
CA ILE A 112 10.47 -9.47 18.91
C ILE A 112 10.77 -9.55 17.41
N SER A 113 9.93 -10.21 16.60
CA SER A 113 10.13 -10.22 15.15
C SER A 113 9.29 -9.10 14.52
N ALA A 114 9.94 -8.25 13.73
CA ALA A 114 9.24 -7.31 12.87
C ALA A 114 8.82 -7.99 11.55
N MET A 115 7.87 -7.36 10.87
CA MET A 115 7.51 -7.75 9.50
C MET A 115 8.56 -7.28 8.49
N PRO A 116 8.71 -7.96 7.35
CA PRO A 116 9.53 -7.45 6.25
C PRO A 116 8.95 -6.15 5.67
N LEU A 117 9.67 -5.53 4.73
CA LEU A 117 9.24 -4.28 4.10
C LEU A 117 7.84 -4.40 3.50
N GLY A 118 7.59 -5.51 2.80
CA GLY A 118 6.27 -5.88 2.28
C GLY A 118 5.82 -4.97 1.15
N ILE A 119 4.50 -4.76 1.08
CA ILE A 119 3.89 -3.80 0.17
C ILE A 119 3.80 -2.47 0.91
N HIS A 120 4.38 -1.41 0.37
CA HIS A 120 4.41 -0.11 1.03
C HIS A 120 4.51 1.02 0.00
N GLU A 121 3.92 2.17 0.30
CA GLU A 121 3.87 3.31 -0.62
C GLU A 121 5.26 3.82 -1.03
N ASN A 122 6.24 3.80 -0.11
CA ASN A 122 7.61 4.21 -0.41
C ASN A 122 8.32 3.27 -1.40
N ILE A 123 7.92 2.00 -1.49
CA ILE A 123 8.44 1.10 -2.53
C ILE A 123 7.85 1.48 -3.90
N THR A 124 6.55 1.82 -3.94
CA THR A 124 5.90 2.32 -5.17
C THR A 124 6.47 3.67 -5.61
N LYS A 125 6.78 4.56 -4.66
CA LYS A 125 7.51 5.82 -4.91
C LYS A 125 8.89 5.52 -5.47
N LEU A 126 9.62 4.58 -4.88
CA LEU A 126 10.96 4.21 -5.33
C LEU A 126 10.93 3.64 -6.75
N LEU A 127 9.97 2.77 -7.09
CA LEU A 127 9.78 2.32 -8.48
C LEU A 127 9.54 3.49 -9.44
N SER A 128 8.78 4.50 -9.03
CA SER A 128 8.54 5.71 -9.82
C SER A 128 9.80 6.55 -9.99
N ILE A 129 10.63 6.67 -8.95
CA ILE A 129 11.92 7.35 -9.00
C ILE A 129 12.86 6.62 -9.98
N ARG A 130 13.03 5.30 -9.82
CA ARG A 130 13.89 4.48 -10.69
C ARG A 130 13.43 4.50 -12.14
N SER A 131 12.11 4.62 -12.36
CA SER A 131 11.57 4.82 -13.70
C SER A 131 12.00 6.14 -14.32
N LYS A 132 11.92 7.24 -13.56
CA LYS A 132 12.30 8.59 -14.02
C LYS A 132 13.79 8.74 -14.25
N GLU A 133 14.62 8.03 -13.49
CA GLU A 133 16.08 8.01 -13.64
C GLU A 133 16.56 7.21 -14.86
N SER A 134 15.68 6.42 -15.50
CA SER A 134 16.03 5.70 -16.72
C SER A 134 16.18 6.64 -17.94
N GLY A 135 17.12 6.33 -18.83
CA GLY A 135 17.45 7.20 -19.98
C GLY A 135 16.34 7.33 -21.03
N ILE A 136 15.39 6.40 -21.06
CA ILE A 136 14.26 6.38 -22.01
C ILE A 136 12.98 7.02 -21.49
N PHE A 137 12.85 7.29 -20.19
CA PHE A 137 11.62 7.81 -19.62
C PHE A 137 11.36 9.25 -20.07
N LYS A 138 10.19 9.49 -20.66
CA LYS A 138 9.66 10.83 -20.92
C LYS A 138 8.19 10.86 -20.57
N GLU A 139 7.79 11.84 -19.77
CA GLU A 139 6.42 11.99 -19.25
C GLU A 139 5.37 11.99 -20.36
N GLU A 140 5.66 12.69 -21.46
CA GLU A 140 4.81 12.79 -22.67
C GLU A 140 4.60 11.45 -23.39
N SER A 141 5.46 10.46 -23.15
CA SER A 141 5.44 9.16 -23.84
C SER A 141 5.05 7.99 -22.94
N LYS A 142 4.54 8.26 -21.73
CA LYS A 142 4.06 7.22 -20.81
C LYS A 142 3.04 6.29 -21.45
N SER A 143 2.05 6.84 -22.16
CA SER A 143 1.00 6.08 -22.85
C SER A 143 1.51 5.17 -23.98
N LYS A 144 2.77 5.32 -24.41
CA LYS A 144 3.44 4.46 -25.41
C LYS A 144 4.60 3.64 -24.83
N THR A 145 4.81 3.72 -23.52
CA THR A 145 5.88 3.03 -22.81
C THR A 145 5.28 1.86 -22.05
N GLY A 146 5.71 0.64 -22.37
CA GLY A 146 5.44 -0.55 -21.56
C GLY A 146 6.47 -0.67 -20.44
N VAL A 147 6.06 -1.21 -19.30
CA VAL A 147 6.96 -1.49 -18.17
C VAL A 147 6.88 -2.96 -17.78
N ILE A 148 8.03 -3.57 -17.54
CA ILE A 148 8.13 -4.91 -16.96
C ILE A 148 8.89 -4.79 -15.65
N VAL A 149 8.21 -5.11 -14.54
CA VAL A 149 8.84 -5.15 -13.21
C VAL A 149 9.32 -6.58 -12.96
N VAL A 150 10.59 -6.74 -12.59
CA VAL A 150 11.27 -8.05 -12.54
C VAL A 150 11.69 -8.39 -11.12
N SER A 151 11.20 -9.50 -10.59
CA SER A 151 11.60 -10.07 -9.30
C SER A 151 12.39 -11.37 -9.48
N ARG A 152 13.05 -11.88 -8.42
CA ARG A 152 13.65 -13.23 -8.41
C ARG A 152 12.59 -14.32 -8.60
N GLY A 153 11.43 -14.12 -7.99
CA GLY A 153 10.43 -15.16 -7.78
C GLY A 153 10.81 -16.10 -6.65
N THR A 154 9.85 -16.88 -6.16
CA THR A 154 10.05 -17.91 -5.13
C THR A 154 9.07 -19.06 -5.36
N SER A 155 9.27 -20.19 -4.68
CA SER A 155 8.28 -21.29 -4.64
C SER A 155 7.06 -20.94 -3.78
N ASP A 156 7.18 -19.93 -2.92
CA ASP A 156 6.10 -19.47 -2.04
C ASP A 156 5.06 -18.64 -2.81
N ALA A 157 3.82 -19.14 -2.87
CA ALA A 157 2.74 -18.50 -3.62
C ALA A 157 2.35 -17.13 -3.05
N ASP A 158 2.35 -16.95 -1.73
CA ASP A 158 1.99 -15.68 -1.09
C ASP A 158 2.97 -14.57 -1.45
N SER A 159 4.27 -14.87 -1.39
CA SER A 159 5.32 -13.93 -1.75
C SER A 159 5.22 -13.52 -3.21
N ASN A 160 4.90 -14.46 -4.11
CA ASN A 160 4.66 -14.13 -5.51
C ASN A 160 3.39 -13.27 -5.67
N GLY A 161 2.29 -13.62 -4.98
CA GLY A 161 1.05 -12.84 -4.99
C GLY A 161 1.24 -11.40 -4.48
N ASN A 162 2.04 -11.23 -3.43
CA ASN A 162 2.39 -9.91 -2.91
C ASN A 162 3.21 -9.09 -3.91
N PHE A 163 4.10 -9.73 -4.68
CA PHE A 163 4.80 -9.06 -5.77
C PHE A 163 3.83 -8.60 -6.87
N TYR A 164 2.89 -9.46 -7.30
CA TYR A 164 1.86 -9.06 -8.26
C TYR A 164 1.03 -7.88 -7.74
N LYS A 165 0.66 -7.89 -6.46
CA LYS A 165 -0.09 -6.79 -5.82
C LYS A 165 0.73 -5.49 -5.79
N ALA A 166 2.01 -5.55 -5.46
CA ALA A 166 2.90 -4.38 -5.50
C ALA A 166 3.03 -3.79 -6.91
N VAL A 167 3.20 -4.65 -7.92
CA VAL A 167 3.25 -4.23 -9.33
C VAL A 167 1.91 -3.64 -9.77
N ARG A 168 0.78 -4.19 -9.32
CA ARG A 168 -0.54 -3.64 -9.62
C ARG A 168 -0.73 -2.25 -9.01
N PHE A 169 -0.31 -2.03 -7.77
CA PHE A 169 -0.36 -0.68 -7.19
C PHE A 169 0.52 0.31 -7.96
N PHE A 170 1.71 -0.12 -8.39
CA PHE A 170 2.56 0.71 -9.25
C PHE A 170 1.92 1.00 -10.62
N GLU A 171 1.26 0.03 -11.23
CA GLU A 171 0.50 0.19 -12.48
C GLU A 171 -0.61 1.24 -12.32
N GLU A 172 -1.47 1.07 -11.32
CA GLU A 172 -2.62 1.94 -11.06
C GLU A 172 -2.20 3.38 -10.73
N SER A 173 -0.99 3.55 -10.20
CA SER A 173 -0.40 4.85 -9.84
C SER A 173 0.22 5.58 -11.05
N ASN A 174 0.26 4.97 -12.23
CA ASN A 174 0.95 5.49 -13.40
C ASN A 174 0.11 5.34 -14.68
N SER A 175 0.43 6.14 -15.69
CA SER A 175 -0.28 6.13 -16.99
C SER A 175 0.54 5.46 -18.10
N PHE A 176 1.28 4.39 -17.75
CA PHE A 176 2.03 3.59 -18.74
C PHE A 176 1.08 2.85 -19.69
N LEU A 177 1.56 2.42 -20.86
CA LEU A 177 0.78 1.61 -21.79
C LEU A 177 0.32 0.29 -21.12
N PHE A 178 1.22 -0.31 -20.34
CA PHE A 178 0.94 -1.43 -19.43
C PHE A 178 2.08 -1.53 -18.41
N VAL A 179 1.82 -2.17 -17.28
CA VAL A 179 2.87 -2.61 -16.35
C VAL A 179 2.68 -4.09 -16.06
N LYS A 180 3.70 -4.91 -16.31
CA LYS A 180 3.63 -6.36 -16.13
C LYS A 180 4.64 -6.89 -15.11
N PRO A 181 4.22 -7.77 -14.20
CA PRO A 181 5.14 -8.51 -13.34
C PRO A 181 5.84 -9.61 -14.15
N SER A 182 7.11 -9.84 -13.85
CA SER A 182 7.93 -10.90 -14.44
C SER A 182 8.98 -11.38 -13.45
N PHE A 183 9.55 -12.55 -13.74
CA PHE A 183 10.56 -13.17 -12.90
C PHE A 183 11.84 -13.53 -13.68
N ILE A 184 12.97 -13.64 -12.99
CA ILE A 184 14.27 -13.97 -13.61
C ILE A 184 14.72 -15.42 -13.38
N GLY A 185 13.99 -16.19 -12.56
CA GLY A 185 14.42 -17.53 -12.14
C GLY A 185 13.31 -18.50 -11.76
N ILE A 186 12.76 -18.39 -10.55
CA ILE A 186 12.11 -19.51 -9.87
C ILE A 186 10.69 -19.79 -10.38
N THR A 187 9.95 -18.74 -10.74
CA THR A 187 8.54 -18.83 -11.13
C THR A 187 8.30 -18.09 -12.44
N LYS A 188 7.09 -18.24 -12.99
CA LYS A 188 6.68 -17.69 -14.29
C LYS A 188 5.73 -16.49 -14.12
N PRO A 189 5.65 -15.59 -15.12
CA PRO A 189 6.35 -15.60 -16.42
C PRO A 189 7.82 -15.16 -16.30
N LEU A 190 8.70 -15.76 -17.11
CA LEU A 190 10.12 -15.40 -17.13
C LEU A 190 10.34 -14.10 -17.92
N LEU A 191 11.46 -13.41 -17.66
CA LEU A 191 11.78 -12.11 -18.27
C LEU A 191 11.76 -12.16 -19.80
N HIS A 192 12.37 -13.18 -20.40
CA HIS A 192 12.39 -13.33 -21.85
C HIS A 192 10.98 -13.54 -22.42
N GLU A 193 10.18 -14.43 -21.80
CA GLU A 193 8.77 -14.65 -22.19
C GLU A 193 7.97 -13.35 -22.11
N SER A 194 8.16 -12.58 -21.04
CA SER A 194 7.47 -11.30 -20.80
C SER A 194 7.86 -10.23 -21.81
N ILE A 195 9.14 -10.15 -22.21
CA ILE A 195 9.59 -9.22 -23.25
C ILE A 195 8.98 -9.60 -24.60
N GLU A 196 8.99 -10.89 -24.96
CA GLU A 196 8.42 -11.37 -26.23
C GLU A 196 6.92 -11.11 -26.33
N MET A 197 6.17 -11.39 -25.25
CA MET A 197 4.75 -11.09 -25.20
C MET A 197 4.47 -9.59 -25.25
N SER A 198 5.30 -8.78 -24.61
CA SER A 198 5.16 -7.32 -24.58
C SER A 198 5.50 -6.68 -25.93
N ALA A 199 6.47 -7.22 -26.66
CA ALA A 199 6.84 -6.73 -28.00
C ALA A 199 5.68 -6.82 -29.00
N LYS A 200 4.78 -7.81 -28.84
CA LYS A 200 3.57 -7.97 -29.68
C LYS A 200 2.57 -6.81 -29.53
N LEU A 201 2.60 -6.11 -28.39
CA LEU A 201 1.78 -4.91 -28.16
C LEU A 201 2.35 -3.66 -28.84
N ARG A 202 3.52 -3.77 -29.49
CA ARG A 202 4.21 -2.70 -30.23
C ARG A 202 4.37 -1.39 -29.45
N PRO A 203 4.91 -1.41 -28.22
CA PRO A 203 5.27 -0.17 -27.54
C PRO A 203 6.44 0.53 -28.25
N ASP A 204 6.52 1.85 -28.16
CA ASP A 204 7.69 2.60 -28.62
C ASP A 204 8.91 2.33 -27.72
N ARG A 205 8.65 2.08 -26.43
CA ARG A 205 9.63 1.93 -25.36
C ARG A 205 9.23 0.81 -24.42
N LEU A 206 10.22 0.05 -23.94
CA LEU A 206 10.02 -0.98 -22.94
C LEU A 206 11.02 -0.81 -21.80
N LEU A 207 10.51 -0.44 -20.62
CA LEU A 207 11.33 -0.23 -19.43
C LEU A 207 11.34 -1.49 -18.57
N ILE A 208 12.54 -2.00 -18.26
CA ILE A 208 12.73 -3.15 -17.37
C ILE A 208 13.15 -2.64 -16.00
N LEU A 209 12.29 -2.82 -14.99
CA LEU A 209 12.50 -2.36 -13.61
C LEU A 209 12.88 -3.51 -12.68
N PRO A 210 14.12 -3.61 -12.20
CA PRO A 210 14.49 -4.61 -11.22
C PRO A 210 13.89 -4.32 -9.83
N TYR A 211 13.05 -5.24 -9.32
CA TYR A 211 12.45 -5.20 -7.98
C TYR A 211 13.36 -5.93 -6.98
N PHE A 212 14.49 -5.30 -6.66
CA PHE A 212 15.54 -5.86 -5.80
C PHE A 212 16.11 -4.77 -4.90
N LEU A 213 16.38 -5.10 -3.64
CA LEU A 213 16.99 -4.17 -2.68
C LEU A 213 18.43 -3.83 -3.06
N PHE A 214 19.26 -4.85 -3.31
CA PHE A 214 20.69 -4.68 -3.52
C PHE A 214 21.14 -5.30 -4.83
N ASN A 215 22.32 -4.89 -5.28
CA ASN A 215 22.94 -5.38 -6.49
C ASN A 215 23.27 -6.88 -6.39
N GLY A 216 23.59 -7.50 -7.54
CA GLY A 216 24.08 -8.87 -7.57
C GLY A 216 24.04 -9.51 -8.96
N LYS A 217 24.35 -10.80 -9.00
CA LYS A 217 24.38 -11.60 -10.25
C LYS A 217 23.06 -11.55 -11.03
N LEU A 218 21.92 -11.50 -10.34
CA LEU A 218 20.60 -11.46 -10.97
C LEU A 218 20.34 -10.13 -11.69
N ILE A 219 20.78 -9.01 -11.13
CA ILE A 219 20.68 -7.69 -11.78
C ILE A 219 21.49 -7.68 -13.07
N ARG A 220 22.72 -8.18 -13.03
CA ARG A 220 23.56 -8.33 -14.23
C ARG A 220 22.92 -9.23 -15.29
N LYS A 221 22.27 -10.31 -14.87
CA LYS A 221 21.51 -11.20 -15.76
C LYS A 221 20.33 -10.48 -16.43
N ILE A 222 19.59 -9.66 -15.70
CA ILE A 222 18.50 -8.83 -16.24
C ILE A 222 19.05 -7.88 -17.31
N SER A 223 20.16 -7.19 -17.02
CA SER A 223 20.79 -6.28 -17.99
C SER A 223 21.28 -7.00 -19.24
N TYR A 224 21.84 -8.20 -19.10
CA TYR A 224 22.27 -9.02 -20.24
C TYR A 224 21.10 -9.40 -21.15
N ILE A 225 20.02 -9.95 -20.58
CA ILE A 225 18.81 -10.31 -21.33
C ILE A 225 18.22 -9.05 -21.99
N THR A 226 18.18 -7.92 -21.28
CA THR A 226 17.65 -6.68 -21.84
C THR A 226 18.44 -6.22 -23.07
N LYS A 227 19.78 -6.31 -23.03
CA LYS A 227 20.65 -5.97 -24.17
C LYS A 227 20.43 -6.91 -25.35
N GLU A 228 20.34 -8.21 -25.10
CA GLU A 228 20.06 -9.22 -26.13
C GLU A 228 18.75 -8.91 -26.87
N TYR A 229 17.68 -8.62 -26.12
CA TYR A 229 16.37 -8.34 -26.70
C TYR A 229 16.26 -6.96 -27.35
N SER A 230 17.07 -5.99 -26.92
CA SER A 230 17.20 -4.69 -27.58
C SER A 230 17.75 -4.83 -29.00
N LEU A 231 18.68 -5.77 -29.22
CA LEU A 231 19.19 -6.12 -30.56
C LEU A 231 18.14 -6.89 -31.39
N LYS A 232 17.36 -7.77 -30.75
CA LYS A 232 16.30 -8.56 -31.40
C LYS A 232 15.12 -7.71 -31.86
N TYR A 233 14.77 -6.67 -31.10
CA TYR A 233 13.63 -5.78 -31.36
C TYR A 233 14.07 -4.32 -31.49
N PRO A 234 14.85 -3.95 -32.54
CA PRO A 234 15.48 -2.63 -32.66
C PRO A 234 14.48 -1.47 -32.82
N TRP A 235 13.22 -1.75 -33.14
CA TRP A 235 12.15 -0.75 -33.21
C TRP A 235 11.57 -0.37 -31.83
N ILE A 236 11.87 -1.16 -30.79
CA ILE A 236 11.47 -0.87 -29.40
C ILE A 236 12.70 -0.37 -28.66
N LYS A 237 12.63 0.81 -28.03
CA LYS A 237 13.71 1.27 -27.15
C LYS A 237 13.61 0.55 -25.82
N ILE A 238 14.43 -0.50 -25.63
CA ILE A 238 14.44 -1.30 -24.41
C ILE A 238 15.60 -0.87 -23.50
N GLU A 239 15.31 -0.54 -22.24
CA GLU A 239 16.31 -0.16 -21.24
C GLU A 239 16.02 -0.78 -19.88
N THR A 240 17.07 -1.07 -19.10
CA THR A 240 16.95 -1.49 -17.70
C THR A 240 17.19 -0.30 -16.78
N ALA A 241 16.29 -0.05 -15.83
CA ALA A 241 16.53 0.92 -14.76
C ALA A 241 17.47 0.37 -13.69
N SER A 242 17.91 1.24 -12.79
CA SER A 242 18.62 0.84 -11.57
C SER A 242 17.70 0.03 -10.63
N HIS A 243 18.30 -0.88 -9.85
CA HIS A 243 17.63 -1.52 -8.70
C HIS A 243 17.40 -0.50 -7.59
N PHE A 244 16.74 -0.89 -6.49
CA PHE A 244 16.40 0.04 -5.40
C PHE A 244 17.63 0.64 -4.72
N GLY A 245 18.65 -0.17 -4.43
CA GLY A 245 19.86 0.26 -3.76
C GLY A 245 19.62 0.71 -2.30
N PRO A 246 20.66 1.25 -1.65
CA PRO A 246 20.60 1.75 -0.27
C PRO A 246 19.91 3.13 -0.20
N ASP A 247 18.66 3.19 -0.66
CA ASP A 247 17.91 4.45 -0.80
C ASP A 247 17.24 4.86 0.53
N PRO A 248 17.48 6.09 1.04
CA PRO A 248 16.89 6.56 2.29
C PRO A 248 15.36 6.58 2.33
N ILE A 249 14.67 6.54 1.18
CA ILE A 249 13.20 6.46 1.12
C ILE A 249 12.65 5.20 1.80
N LEU A 250 13.50 4.18 2.00
CA LEU A 250 13.14 2.95 2.70
C LEU A 250 13.22 3.06 4.22
N TYR A 251 13.95 4.03 4.79
CA TYR A 251 14.10 4.17 6.25
C TYR A 251 12.76 4.37 6.98
N PRO A 252 11.81 5.18 6.50
CA PRO A 252 10.50 5.29 7.16
C PRO A 252 9.75 3.96 7.24
N ILE A 253 10.00 3.01 6.33
CA ILE A 253 9.41 1.67 6.39
C ILE A 253 9.99 0.90 7.58
N LEU A 254 11.29 1.04 7.84
CA LEU A 254 11.92 0.41 8.99
C LEU A 254 11.30 0.95 10.29
N ASP A 255 11.18 2.27 10.40
CA ASP A 255 10.59 2.92 11.57
C ASP A 255 9.16 2.44 11.82
N GLU A 256 8.33 2.39 10.78
CA GLU A 256 6.95 1.93 10.88
C GLU A 256 6.87 0.47 11.35
N ARG A 257 7.67 -0.42 10.74
CA ARG A 257 7.66 -1.85 11.06
C ARG A 257 8.23 -2.12 12.45
N ILE A 258 9.23 -1.35 12.89
CA ILE A 258 9.75 -1.38 14.26
C ILE A 258 8.67 -0.92 15.24
N ALA A 259 8.01 0.21 14.98
CA ALA A 259 6.96 0.75 15.85
C ALA A 259 5.78 -0.24 15.96
N GLN A 260 5.35 -0.84 14.84
CA GLN A 260 4.33 -1.89 14.79
C GLN A 260 4.71 -3.06 15.69
N ALA A 261 5.90 -3.63 15.50
CA ALA A 261 6.38 -4.76 16.28
C ALA A 261 6.48 -4.47 17.79
N LEU A 262 6.86 -3.24 18.17
CA LEU A 262 6.93 -2.82 19.57
C LEU A 262 5.56 -2.58 20.20
N SER A 263 4.58 -2.13 19.40
CA SER A 263 3.22 -1.84 19.86
C SER A 263 2.41 -3.10 20.19
N GLY A 264 2.82 -4.27 19.69
CA GLY A 264 2.08 -5.52 19.83
C GLY A 264 0.79 -5.56 19.02
N LYS A 265 0.57 -4.60 18.11
CA LYS A 265 -0.51 -4.64 17.13
C LYS A 265 -0.04 -5.43 15.93
N ASP A 266 -0.71 -6.53 15.63
CA ASP A 266 -0.50 -7.27 14.39
C ASP A 266 -0.93 -6.38 13.22
N ALA A 267 -0.02 -6.14 12.27
CA ALA A 267 -0.38 -5.43 11.06
C ALA A 267 -1.26 -6.35 10.21
N LEU A 268 -2.48 -5.93 9.93
CA LEU A 268 -3.36 -6.64 9.02
C LEU A 268 -2.78 -6.52 7.60
N PRO A 269 -2.99 -7.52 6.73
CA PRO A 269 -2.62 -7.43 5.31
C PRO A 269 -3.21 -6.19 4.59
N CYS A 270 -4.27 -5.60 5.15
CA CYS A 270 -4.91 -4.38 4.68
C CYS A 270 -4.30 -3.06 5.22
N ASP A 271 -3.39 -3.11 6.19
CA ASP A 271 -2.81 -1.91 6.81
C ASP A 271 -1.95 -1.10 5.84
N ASN A 272 -1.46 -1.72 4.76
CA ASN A 272 -0.76 -1.06 3.67
C ASN A 272 -1.59 -1.02 2.37
N CYS A 273 -2.91 -1.15 2.44
CA CYS A 273 -3.80 -1.08 1.29
C CYS A 273 -4.17 0.38 0.96
N GLU A 274 -4.58 0.64 -0.28
CA GLU A 274 -5.07 1.95 -0.74
C GLU A 274 -6.15 2.54 0.20
N TYR A 275 -6.92 1.71 0.89
CA TYR A 275 -7.96 2.15 1.84
C TYR A 275 -7.43 2.70 3.17
N ARG A 276 -6.18 2.38 3.55
CA ARG A 276 -5.57 2.79 4.85
C ARG A 276 -4.37 3.71 4.69
N VAL A 277 -3.69 3.69 3.54
CA VAL A 277 -2.50 4.50 3.25
C VAL A 277 -2.65 5.22 1.91
N SER A 278 -2.23 6.48 1.85
CA SER A 278 -2.30 7.29 0.63
C SER A 278 -1.27 6.84 -0.41
N ILE A 279 -1.65 5.97 -1.34
CA ILE A 279 -0.77 5.58 -2.44
C ILE A 279 -0.66 6.73 -3.47
N PRO A 280 0.55 7.22 -3.80
CA PRO A 280 0.72 8.28 -4.81
C PRO A 280 0.11 7.90 -6.15
N GLY A 281 -0.59 8.82 -6.82
CA GLY A 281 -1.29 8.53 -8.08
C GLY A 281 -2.69 7.92 -7.91
N LEU A 282 -3.02 7.38 -6.72
CA LEU A 282 -4.34 6.84 -6.39
C LEU A 282 -5.15 7.69 -5.40
N LYS A 283 -4.63 8.87 -5.01
CA LYS A 283 -5.25 9.78 -4.03
C LYS A 283 -6.70 10.19 -4.34
N ASN A 284 -7.12 10.11 -5.60
CA ASN A 284 -8.46 10.49 -6.06
C ASN A 284 -9.41 9.29 -6.21
N LYS A 285 -8.94 8.05 -6.04
CA LYS A 285 -9.80 6.86 -5.99
C LYS A 285 -10.32 6.70 -4.55
N VAL A 286 -11.48 6.07 -4.40
CA VAL A 286 -12.26 5.97 -3.13
C VAL A 286 -11.58 5.12 -2.03
N GLY A 287 -10.25 5.05 -2.01
CA GLY A 287 -9.42 4.40 -1.00
C GLY A 287 -8.60 5.43 -0.25
N GLY A 288 -8.88 5.57 1.06
CA GLY A 288 -8.24 6.51 1.96
C GLY A 288 -9.18 6.87 3.12
N LEU A 289 -8.95 8.01 3.78
CA LEU A 289 -9.78 8.50 4.90
C LEU A 289 -11.28 8.51 4.57
N ASN A 290 -11.65 8.80 3.32
CA ASN A 290 -13.03 8.77 2.83
C ASN A 290 -13.68 7.37 2.86
N SER A 291 -12.91 6.31 2.58
CA SER A 291 -13.40 4.92 2.69
C SER A 291 -13.54 4.48 4.15
N LEU A 292 -12.63 4.92 5.00
CA LEU A 292 -12.73 4.71 6.45
C LEU A 292 -13.96 5.41 7.02
N LEU A 293 -14.19 6.67 6.64
CA LEU A 293 -15.39 7.44 6.98
C LEU A 293 -16.66 6.75 6.47
N TRP A 294 -16.66 6.26 5.22
CA TRP A 294 -17.79 5.50 4.68
C TRP A 294 -18.03 4.19 5.44
N SER A 295 -16.98 3.47 5.82
CA SER A 295 -17.07 2.23 6.60
C SER A 295 -17.55 2.48 8.02
N MET A 296 -17.07 3.55 8.67
CA MET A 296 -17.54 3.97 10.00
C MET A 296 -19.02 4.37 9.96
N ARG A 297 -19.43 5.14 8.94
CA ARG A 297 -20.82 5.53 8.74
C ARG A 297 -21.72 4.32 8.42
N HIS A 298 -21.23 3.39 7.61
CA HIS A 298 -21.93 2.14 7.32
C HIS A 298 -22.12 1.30 8.60
N LEU A 299 -21.10 1.23 9.46
CA LEU A 299 -21.22 0.60 10.79
C LEU A 299 -22.28 1.29 11.66
N GLU A 300 -22.29 2.62 11.71
CA GLU A 300 -23.32 3.38 12.43
C GLU A 300 -24.73 3.09 11.90
N THR A 301 -24.90 2.95 10.58
CA THR A 301 -26.21 2.59 9.99
C THR A 301 -26.67 1.17 10.35
N HIS A 302 -25.75 0.21 10.52
CA HIS A 302 -26.10 -1.11 11.08
C HIS A 302 -26.46 -1.03 12.56
N THR A 303 -25.86 -0.11 13.29
CA THR A 303 -26.13 0.10 14.72
C THR A 303 -27.50 0.76 14.96
N GLN A 304 -27.97 1.57 14.02
CA GLN A 304 -29.32 2.14 14.02
C GLN A 304 -30.42 1.13 13.63
N ALA A 305 -30.06 -0.03 13.08
CA ALA A 305 -30.98 -1.12 12.75
C ALA A 305 -31.22 -2.08 13.93
N ALA A 306 -31.10 -1.61 15.18
CA ALA A 306 -31.48 -2.38 16.35
C ALA A 306 -33.02 -2.63 16.34
N PRO A 307 -33.49 -3.82 16.76
CA PRO A 307 -34.91 -4.14 16.74
C PRO A 307 -35.66 -3.22 17.70
N HIS A 308 -36.61 -2.44 17.18
CA HIS A 308 -37.53 -1.63 17.97
C HIS A 308 -38.98 -2.07 17.72
N GLU A 309 -39.84 -1.89 18.73
CA GLU A 309 -41.20 -2.46 18.83
C GLU A 309 -42.20 -2.00 17.75
N PHE A 310 -41.93 -0.90 17.04
CA PHE A 310 -42.88 -0.38 16.06
C PHE A 310 -42.62 -0.95 14.66
N PRO A 311 -43.64 -1.50 13.97
CA PRO A 311 -43.52 -1.93 12.59
C PRO A 311 -43.30 -0.70 11.70
N HIS A 312 -42.05 -0.43 11.35
CA HIS A 312 -41.76 0.45 10.23
C HIS A 312 -42.12 -0.33 8.96
N ARG A 313 -42.89 0.29 8.06
CA ARG A 313 -42.95 -0.19 6.67
C ARG A 313 -41.50 -0.24 6.17
N ASN A 314 -41.06 -1.39 5.66
CA ASN A 314 -39.71 -1.56 5.08
C ASN A 314 -39.55 -0.68 3.84
N LEU A 315 -39.19 0.59 4.07
CA LEU A 315 -38.71 1.49 3.03
C LEU A 315 -37.22 1.23 2.87
N ILE A 316 -36.78 0.97 1.65
CA ILE A 316 -35.37 0.80 1.31
C ILE A 316 -34.66 2.14 1.42
N LYS A 317 -35.23 3.21 0.84
CA LYS A 317 -34.74 4.58 0.99
C LYS A 317 -35.85 5.62 1.12
N HIS A 318 -35.51 6.72 1.78
CA HIS A 318 -36.39 7.87 1.95
C HIS A 318 -35.68 9.16 1.50
N VAL A 319 -36.23 9.81 0.48
CA VAL A 319 -35.78 11.10 -0.02
C VAL A 319 -36.54 12.22 0.68
N TYR A 320 -35.81 13.16 1.30
CA TYR A 320 -36.34 14.44 1.78
C TYR A 320 -35.89 15.56 0.86
N ILE A 321 -36.84 16.35 0.38
CA ILE A 321 -36.59 17.47 -0.53
C ILE A 321 -37.03 18.77 0.15
N CYS A 322 -36.13 19.75 0.19
CA CYS A 322 -36.36 21.03 0.83
C CYS A 322 -37.43 21.84 0.08
N GLU A 323 -38.49 22.25 0.80
CA GLU A 323 -39.55 23.14 0.30
C GLU A 323 -39.48 24.53 0.95
N SER A 324 -38.33 24.94 1.49
CA SER A 324 -38.15 26.33 1.92
C SER A 324 -38.36 27.28 0.75
N THR A 325 -38.70 28.54 1.04
CA THR A 325 -38.95 29.58 0.02
C THR A 325 -37.84 29.69 -1.01
N ASP A 326 -36.57 29.58 -0.58
CA ASP A 326 -35.41 29.56 -1.49
C ASP A 326 -35.43 28.35 -2.44
N CYS A 327 -35.58 27.12 -1.91
CA CYS A 327 -35.60 25.91 -2.73
C CYS A 327 -36.83 25.84 -3.64
N ALA A 328 -37.98 26.30 -3.16
CA ALA A 328 -39.22 26.38 -3.93
C ALA A 328 -39.06 27.36 -5.11
N SER A 329 -38.45 28.53 -4.88
CA SER A 329 -38.16 29.50 -5.96
C SER A 329 -37.24 28.97 -7.05
N LYS A 330 -36.42 27.95 -6.73
CA LYS A 330 -35.50 27.28 -7.66
C LYS A 330 -36.06 25.97 -8.23
N GLY A 331 -37.35 25.68 -8.02
CA GLY A 331 -38.05 24.56 -8.66
C GLY A 331 -38.14 23.27 -7.85
N SER A 332 -37.94 23.28 -6.53
CA SER A 332 -38.02 22.06 -5.71
C SER A 332 -39.40 21.38 -5.73
N ILE A 333 -40.47 22.16 -5.96
CA ILE A 333 -41.85 21.64 -6.09
C ILE A 333 -41.97 20.73 -7.32
N SER A 334 -41.47 21.18 -8.48
CA SER A 334 -41.48 20.38 -9.72
C SER A 334 -40.61 19.13 -9.56
N LEU A 335 -39.44 19.28 -8.92
CA LEU A 335 -38.53 18.18 -8.61
C LEU A 335 -39.21 17.07 -7.77
N ILE A 336 -39.96 17.44 -6.72
CA ILE A 336 -40.72 16.47 -5.91
C ILE A 336 -41.71 15.68 -6.75
N HIS A 337 -42.47 16.35 -7.63
CA HIS A 337 -43.43 15.69 -8.50
C HIS A 337 -42.75 14.77 -9.50
N ARG A 338 -41.63 15.21 -10.09
CA ARG A 338 -40.87 14.43 -11.06
C ARG A 338 -40.28 13.17 -10.44
N ILE A 339 -39.62 13.26 -9.27
CA ILE A 339 -39.05 12.07 -8.58
C ILE A 339 -40.16 11.08 -8.22
N ARG A 340 -41.31 11.55 -7.70
CA ARG A 340 -42.47 10.69 -7.41
C ARG A 340 -43.02 10.02 -8.66
N SER A 341 -43.12 10.76 -9.77
CA SER A 341 -43.57 10.23 -11.06
C SER A 341 -42.62 9.17 -11.59
N CYS A 342 -41.31 9.39 -11.51
CA CYS A 342 -40.28 8.42 -11.87
C CYS A 342 -40.40 7.14 -11.04
N ILE A 343 -40.48 7.23 -9.70
CA ILE A 343 -40.65 6.05 -8.85
C ILE A 343 -41.93 5.27 -9.21
N LYS A 344 -43.03 5.98 -9.47
CA LYS A 344 -44.31 5.39 -9.87
C LYS A 344 -44.22 4.70 -11.24
N LYS A 345 -43.52 5.30 -12.21
CA LYS A 345 -43.28 4.72 -13.55
C LYS A 345 -42.62 3.33 -13.47
N TYR A 346 -41.76 3.11 -12.48
CA TYR A 346 -41.08 1.82 -12.26
C TYR A 346 -41.77 0.92 -11.23
N GLY A 347 -42.95 1.31 -10.69
CA GLY A 347 -43.73 0.46 -9.78
C GLY A 347 -43.11 0.25 -8.38
N LYS A 348 -42.14 1.08 -7.96
CA LYS A 348 -41.41 0.91 -6.69
C LYS A 348 -41.87 1.85 -5.56
N GLN A 349 -43.13 2.27 -5.59
CA GLN A 349 -43.72 3.20 -4.60
C GLN A 349 -43.80 2.63 -3.17
N THR A 350 -43.67 1.32 -3.01
CA THR A 350 -43.61 0.64 -1.70
C THR A 350 -42.23 0.70 -1.06
N ASP A 351 -41.19 0.82 -1.89
CA ASP A 351 -39.79 0.66 -1.49
C ASP A 351 -39.12 2.02 -1.25
N PHE A 352 -39.57 3.05 -1.98
CA PHE A 352 -39.00 4.39 -1.95
C PHE A 352 -40.04 5.43 -1.60
N ARG A 353 -39.75 6.25 -0.58
CA ARG A 353 -40.61 7.37 -0.17
C ARG A 353 -39.96 8.69 -0.49
N VAL A 354 -40.76 9.65 -0.96
CA VAL A 354 -40.34 11.05 -1.14
C VAL A 354 -41.20 11.93 -0.25
N SER A 355 -40.58 12.53 0.76
CA SER A 355 -41.21 13.51 1.65
C SER A 355 -40.68 14.90 1.38
N LYS A 356 -41.53 15.87 1.65
CA LYS A 356 -41.11 17.27 1.71
C LYS A 356 -40.49 17.52 3.09
N SER A 357 -39.49 18.39 3.14
CA SER A 357 -38.93 18.88 4.40
C SER A 357 -39.03 20.40 4.47
N SER A 358 -38.98 20.92 5.70
CA SER A 358 -38.68 22.32 5.95
C SER A 358 -37.25 22.66 5.50
N CYS A 359 -36.80 23.89 5.76
CA CYS A 359 -35.43 24.33 5.46
C CYS A 359 -34.41 23.34 6.03
N LEU A 360 -33.48 22.90 5.17
CA LEU A 360 -32.38 22.01 5.52
C LEU A 360 -31.08 22.76 5.85
N GLY A 361 -31.14 24.07 6.09
CA GLY A 361 -29.98 24.90 6.44
C GLY A 361 -29.05 25.26 5.27
N ARG A 362 -29.48 25.00 4.02
CA ARG A 362 -28.69 25.19 2.79
C ARG A 362 -29.32 26.20 1.82
N CYS A 363 -29.81 27.31 2.36
CA CYS A 363 -30.34 28.40 1.52
C CYS A 363 -29.22 28.95 0.62
N GLY A 364 -29.54 29.23 -0.64
CA GLY A 364 -28.56 29.62 -1.66
C GLY A 364 -28.15 28.47 -2.58
N GLU A 365 -28.16 27.23 -2.11
CA GLU A 365 -27.68 26.04 -2.83
C GLU A 365 -28.82 25.16 -3.37
N GLY A 366 -30.07 25.62 -3.22
CA GLY A 366 -31.27 24.89 -3.62
C GLY A 366 -31.45 24.68 -5.14
N PRO A 367 -32.31 23.73 -5.55
CA PRO A 367 -33.00 22.75 -4.72
C PRO A 367 -32.06 21.73 -4.08
N THR A 368 -32.26 21.47 -2.78
CA THR A 368 -31.51 20.47 -2.02
C THR A 368 -32.38 19.29 -1.65
N LEU A 369 -31.78 18.10 -1.67
CA LEU A 369 -32.41 16.88 -1.17
C LEU A 369 -31.40 15.98 -0.47
N VAL A 370 -31.89 15.19 0.47
CA VAL A 370 -31.13 14.18 1.19
C VAL A 370 -31.80 12.83 1.07
N VAL A 371 -31.01 11.79 0.85
CA VAL A 371 -31.49 10.41 0.74
C VAL A 371 -31.01 9.61 1.95
N TYR A 372 -31.93 9.07 2.73
CA TYR A 372 -31.65 8.16 3.85
C TYR A 372 -31.94 6.71 3.46
N PRO A 373 -31.27 5.71 4.06
CA PRO A 373 -30.28 5.82 5.15
C PRO A 373 -28.89 6.31 4.73
N ASP A 374 -28.61 6.38 3.43
CA ASP A 374 -27.29 6.72 2.88
C ASP A 374 -26.74 8.08 3.39
N GLY A 375 -27.64 8.99 3.77
CA GLY A 375 -27.35 10.34 4.23
C GLY A 375 -26.55 11.14 3.19
N ILE A 376 -26.84 10.93 1.91
CA ILE A 376 -26.22 11.66 0.80
C ILE A 376 -27.05 12.90 0.51
N TRP A 377 -26.36 14.03 0.44
CA TRP A 377 -26.91 15.33 0.13
C TRP A 377 -26.65 15.67 -1.33
N TYR A 378 -27.68 16.17 -1.99
CA TYR A 378 -27.61 16.72 -3.33
C TYR A 378 -27.99 18.19 -3.29
N GLN A 379 -27.27 18.98 -4.08
CA GLN A 379 -27.48 20.42 -4.21
C GLN A 379 -27.66 20.81 -5.67
N ARG A 380 -28.28 21.97 -5.91
CA ARG A 380 -28.54 22.53 -7.25
C ARG A 380 -29.24 21.54 -8.19
N VAL A 381 -30.10 20.68 -7.62
CA VAL A 381 -30.79 19.64 -8.37
C VAL A 381 -31.93 20.26 -9.18
N ASN A 382 -31.96 20.01 -10.48
CA ASN A 382 -33.05 20.44 -11.34
C ASN A 382 -33.98 19.27 -11.72
N GLU A 383 -35.08 19.56 -12.38
CA GLU A 383 -36.07 18.54 -12.77
C GLU A 383 -35.52 17.45 -13.70
N ASN A 384 -34.58 17.79 -14.59
CA ASN A 384 -34.00 16.83 -15.53
C ASN A 384 -33.11 15.80 -14.82
N ASP A 385 -32.56 16.16 -13.66
CA ASP A 385 -31.73 15.28 -12.85
C ASP A 385 -32.55 14.21 -12.11
N ALA A 386 -33.87 14.41 -11.97
CA ALA A 386 -34.75 13.57 -11.17
C ALA A 386 -34.75 12.10 -11.60
N GLU A 387 -34.77 11.84 -12.92
CA GLU A 387 -34.77 10.46 -13.43
C GLU A 387 -33.44 9.78 -13.16
N GLU A 388 -32.32 10.49 -13.33
CA GLU A 388 -30.98 9.98 -13.03
C GLU A 388 -30.82 9.66 -11.53
N ILE A 389 -31.28 10.55 -10.62
CA ILE A 389 -31.23 10.28 -9.18
C ILE A 389 -32.05 9.04 -8.80
N VAL A 390 -33.22 8.86 -9.42
CA VAL A 390 -34.06 7.68 -9.16
C VAL A 390 -33.40 6.40 -9.70
N THR A 391 -32.94 6.40 -10.94
CA THR A 391 -32.40 5.19 -11.56
C THR A 391 -31.00 4.84 -11.04
N GLU A 392 -30.12 5.82 -10.86
CA GLU A 392 -28.76 5.58 -10.40
C GLU A 392 -28.73 5.40 -8.89
N HIS A 393 -29.21 6.38 -8.13
CA HIS A 393 -29.01 6.36 -6.68
C HIS A 393 -30.04 5.50 -5.96
N LEU A 394 -31.34 5.68 -6.23
CA LEU A 394 -32.36 4.94 -5.50
C LEU A 394 -32.38 3.46 -5.87
N PHE A 395 -32.22 3.13 -7.15
CA PHE A 395 -32.38 1.74 -7.60
C PHE A 395 -31.08 0.94 -7.69
N ASN A 396 -29.96 1.61 -7.96
CA ASN A 396 -28.69 0.94 -8.26
C ASN A 396 -27.55 1.31 -7.30
N ASP A 397 -27.83 2.08 -6.25
CA ASP A 397 -26.82 2.54 -5.27
C ASP A 397 -25.63 3.31 -5.90
N ARG A 398 -25.82 3.92 -7.08
CA ARG A 398 -24.81 4.74 -7.77
C ARG A 398 -25.10 6.22 -7.62
N LEU A 399 -24.14 6.98 -7.09
CA LEU A 399 -24.32 8.41 -6.85
C LEU A 399 -24.21 9.22 -8.14
N VAL A 400 -25.11 10.20 -8.29
CA VAL A 400 -24.98 11.27 -9.31
C VAL A 400 -23.92 12.27 -8.85
N ALA A 401 -22.64 11.89 -8.97
CA ALA A 401 -21.50 12.57 -8.33
C ALA A 401 -21.43 14.09 -8.59
N ARG A 402 -21.84 14.56 -9.78
CA ARG A 402 -21.84 15.99 -10.13
C ARG A 402 -22.80 16.85 -9.29
N LEU A 403 -23.82 16.24 -8.68
CA LEU A 403 -24.86 16.90 -7.89
C LEU A 403 -24.65 16.71 -6.38
N VAL A 404 -23.76 15.80 -5.98
CA VAL A 404 -23.48 15.56 -4.57
C VAL A 404 -22.89 16.82 -3.96
N ASP A 405 -23.40 17.21 -2.80
CA ASP A 405 -22.87 18.37 -2.10
C ASP A 405 -21.41 18.12 -1.72
N ASN A 406 -20.53 19.01 -2.19
CA ASN A 406 -19.08 18.94 -1.95
C ASN A 406 -18.71 19.41 -0.54
N ILE A 407 -19.66 20.00 0.21
CA ILE A 407 -19.47 20.44 1.59
C ILE A 407 -19.93 19.31 2.54
N MET A 408 -19.31 18.15 2.35
CA MET A 408 -18.85 17.30 3.45
C MET A 408 -17.33 17.18 3.33
N GLN A 409 -16.66 18.34 3.34
CA GLN A 409 -15.25 18.47 3.72
C GLN A 409 -15.14 18.54 5.24
#